data_AF-A0A966Q146-F1
#
_entry.id   AF-A0A966Q146-F1
#
_cell.length_a   1.000
_cell.length_b   1.000
_cell.length_c   1.000
_cell.angle_alpha   90.00
_cell.angle_beta   90.00
_cell.angle_gamma   90.00
#
_symmetry.space_group_name_H-M   'P 1'
#
loop_
_entity.id
_entity.type
_entity.pdbx_description
1 polymer ?
#
loop_
_entity_poly.entity_id
_entity_poly.type
_entity_poly.pdbx_seq_one_letter_code
_entity_poly.pdbx_strand_id
1 'polypeptide(L)'
;MPVELEVVGVKDVLKGLTFIDEDLYKRVKAAVNPLMKTVEAKAKGFVPNNNDVLSGWAKPIQSTVDYRPFPKYDEAKVRGGIGFKEGKNRQFSNGYQVESYVYNISAPGRIYETAGRLNPQGRAPFTTINEGGSTMAYKQSGSSKSRSRARSAYNSNNPFAGYQFVTDLPTLTSQPRVQGVRGQSSRKTKGRLIYKAFAQESGGIYKAITEAVNQVATHFNKSTDKKVA
;
A
#
# COMPACT_ATOMS: atom_id res chain seq x y z
N MET A 1 -43.07 40.70 -16.20
CA MET A 1 -42.96 39.32 -16.70
C MET A 1 -41.54 38.86 -16.40
N PRO A 2 -41.30 37.81 -15.58
CA PRO A 2 -39.96 37.28 -15.43
C PRO A 2 -39.54 36.65 -16.75
N VAL A 3 -38.36 37.02 -17.26
CA VAL A 3 -37.77 36.43 -18.46
C VAL A 3 -37.21 35.07 -18.06
N GLU A 4 -37.79 33.99 -18.55
CA GLU A 4 -37.18 32.66 -18.44
C GLU A 4 -35.91 32.66 -19.29
N LEU A 5 -34.75 32.65 -18.62
CA LEU A 5 -33.46 32.40 -19.26
C LEU A 5 -33.40 30.90 -19.57
N GLU A 6 -33.74 30.53 -20.81
CA GLU A 6 -33.54 29.18 -21.30
C GLU A 6 -32.03 28.93 -21.41
N VAL A 7 -31.48 28.12 -20.50
CA VAL A 7 -30.06 27.80 -20.51
C VAL A 7 -29.80 26.73 -21.59
N VAL A 8 -29.69 27.17 -22.84
CA VAL A 8 -29.37 26.32 -24.00
C VAL A 8 -27.93 25.80 -23.85
N GLY A 9 -27.74 24.50 -24.06
CA GLY A 9 -26.41 23.87 -24.13
C GLY A 9 -25.86 23.27 -22.83
N VAL A 10 -26.39 23.58 -21.64
CA VAL A 10 -25.91 22.96 -20.39
C VAL A 10 -26.13 21.45 -20.36
N LYS A 11 -27.29 20.97 -20.84
CA LYS A 11 -27.57 19.53 -20.93
C LYS A 11 -26.60 18.82 -21.88
N ASP A 12 -26.21 19.46 -22.98
CA ASP A 12 -25.29 18.90 -23.97
C ASP A 12 -23.84 18.92 -23.48
N VAL A 13 -23.44 19.97 -22.75
CA VAL A 13 -22.15 20.03 -22.06
C VAL A 13 -22.05 18.94 -20.99
N LEU A 14 -23.11 18.76 -20.18
CA LEU A 14 -23.15 17.69 -19.18
C LEU A 14 -23.05 16.30 -19.82
N LYS A 15 -23.79 16.05 -20.91
CA LYS A 15 -23.69 14.79 -21.67
C LYS A 15 -22.29 14.59 -22.26
N GLY A 16 -21.68 15.64 -22.80
CA GLY A 16 -20.31 15.62 -23.31
C GLY A 16 -19.30 15.27 -22.22
N LEU A 17 -19.42 15.90 -21.04
CA LEU A 17 -18.57 15.60 -19.88
C LEU A 17 -18.72 14.14 -19.42
N THR A 18 -19.95 13.61 -19.35
CA THR A 18 -20.15 12.20 -19.01
C THR A 18 -19.53 11.25 -20.02
N PHE A 19 -19.61 11.58 -21.32
CA PHE A 19 -19.00 10.76 -22.36
C PHE A 19 -17.46 10.77 -22.27
N ILE A 20 -16.86 11.94 -22.04
CA ILE A 20 -15.40 12.07 -21.84
C ILE A 20 -14.95 11.28 -20.62
N ASP A 21 -15.70 11.36 -19.51
CA ASP A 21 -15.37 10.65 -18.28
C ASP A 21 -15.41 9.12 -18.49
N GLU A 22 -16.45 8.62 -19.15
CA GLU A 22 -16.57 7.20 -19.46
C GLU A 22 -15.46 6.68 -20.41
N ASP A 23 -15.13 7.44 -21.46
CA ASP A 23 -14.08 7.07 -22.41
C ASP A 23 -12.69 7.12 -21.75
N LEU A 24 -12.44 8.16 -20.94
CA LEU A 24 -11.23 8.28 -20.14
C LEU A 24 -11.06 7.11 -19.19
N TYR A 25 -12.11 6.79 -18.44
CA TYR A 25 -12.12 5.67 -17.53
C TYR A 25 -11.78 4.36 -18.24
N LYS A 26 -12.44 4.06 -19.37
CA LYS A 26 -12.20 2.83 -20.15
C LYS A 26 -10.75 2.74 -20.64
N ARG A 27 -10.20 3.83 -21.18
CA ARG A 27 -8.84 3.87 -21.73
C ARG A 27 -7.76 3.77 -20.66
N VAL A 28 -7.88 4.54 -19.58
CA VAL A 28 -6.92 4.48 -18.47
C VAL A 28 -6.91 3.07 -17.86
N LYS A 29 -8.10 2.50 -17.65
CA LYS A 29 -8.24 1.15 -17.12
C LYS A 29 -7.61 0.09 -18.02
N ALA A 30 -7.87 0.15 -19.33
CA ALA A 30 -7.28 -0.76 -20.31
C ALA A 30 -5.75 -0.66 -20.35
N ALA A 31 -5.20 0.54 -20.19
CA ALA A 31 -3.75 0.78 -20.18
C ALA A 31 -3.09 0.31 -18.86
N VAL A 32 -3.72 0.55 -17.71
CA VAL A 32 -3.11 0.34 -16.39
C VAL A 32 -3.24 -1.11 -15.92
N ASN A 33 -4.34 -1.80 -16.20
CA ASN A 33 -4.59 -3.15 -15.65
C ASN A 33 -3.51 -4.19 -16.04
N PRO A 34 -3.02 -4.27 -17.29
CA PRO A 34 -1.92 -5.16 -17.65
C PRO A 34 -0.65 -4.86 -16.85
N LEU A 35 -0.31 -3.57 -16.67
CA LEU A 35 0.86 -3.15 -15.90
C LEU A 35 0.73 -3.52 -14.42
N MET A 36 -0.46 -3.38 -13.85
CA MET A 36 -0.72 -3.79 -12.47
C MET A 36 -0.62 -5.31 -12.28
N LYS A 37 -0.99 -6.11 -13.29
CA LYS A 37 -0.72 -7.57 -13.29
C LYS A 37 0.77 -7.88 -13.36
N THR A 38 1.56 -7.10 -14.10
CA THR A 38 3.03 -7.19 -14.07
C THR A 38 3.59 -6.90 -12.69
N VAL A 39 3.06 -5.89 -11.99
CA VAL A 39 3.43 -5.60 -10.59
C VAL A 39 3.12 -6.80 -9.68
N GLU A 40 1.96 -7.42 -9.84
CA GLU A 40 1.60 -8.64 -9.09
C GLU A 40 2.60 -9.78 -9.33
N ALA A 41 2.91 -10.07 -10.60
CA ALA A 41 3.85 -11.12 -10.97
C ALA A 41 5.25 -10.87 -10.39
N LYS A 42 5.76 -9.63 -10.50
CA LYS A 42 7.04 -9.24 -9.90
C LYS A 42 7.02 -9.35 -8.37
N ALA A 43 5.94 -8.92 -7.73
CA ALA A 43 5.79 -9.03 -6.28
C ALA A 43 5.84 -10.49 -5.80
N LYS A 44 5.21 -11.41 -6.55
CA LYS A 44 5.30 -12.86 -6.31
C LYS A 44 6.73 -13.40 -6.45
N GLY A 45 7.51 -12.85 -7.39
CA GLY A 45 8.92 -13.18 -7.58
C GLY A 45 9.85 -12.65 -6.48
N PHE A 46 9.43 -11.65 -5.70
CA PHE A 46 10.21 -11.14 -4.56
C PHE A 46 9.94 -11.86 -3.25
N VAL A 47 9.00 -12.81 -3.22
CA VAL A 47 8.70 -13.58 -2.01
C VAL A 47 9.91 -14.47 -1.68
N PRO A 48 10.55 -14.28 -0.52
CA PRO A 48 11.71 -15.09 -0.14
C PRO A 48 11.30 -16.53 0.19
N ASN A 49 12.24 -17.47 0.05
CA ASN A 49 11.97 -18.84 0.46
C ASN A 49 11.88 -18.95 1.98
N ASN A 50 11.33 -20.06 2.48
CA ASN A 50 11.25 -20.30 3.93
C ASN A 50 12.62 -20.29 4.64
N ASN A 51 13.71 -20.59 3.91
CA ASN A 51 15.08 -20.57 4.43
C ASN A 51 15.72 -19.18 4.42
N ASP A 52 15.16 -18.23 3.67
CA ASP A 52 15.69 -16.88 3.50
C ASP A 52 15.09 -15.88 4.51
N VAL A 53 14.19 -16.36 5.37
CA VAL A 53 13.61 -15.60 6.48
C VAL A 53 14.15 -16.08 7.82
N LEU A 54 13.93 -15.29 8.88
CA LEU A 54 14.32 -15.65 10.24
C LEU A 54 13.80 -17.06 10.59
N SER A 55 14.71 -17.97 10.93
CA SER A 55 14.40 -19.40 11.11
C SER A 55 13.27 -19.66 12.12
N GLY A 56 13.19 -18.88 13.20
CA GLY A 56 12.10 -18.98 14.19
C GLY A 56 10.71 -18.57 13.68
N TRP A 57 10.64 -17.77 12.61
CA TRP A 57 9.39 -17.29 12.04
C TRP A 57 8.71 -18.32 11.15
N ALA A 58 9.48 -19.13 10.42
CA ALA A 58 8.96 -20.22 9.58
C ALA A 58 8.70 -21.52 10.37
N LYS A 59 9.33 -21.70 11.55
CA LYS A 59 9.15 -22.90 12.37
C LYS A 59 7.69 -23.11 12.81
N PRO A 60 7.15 -24.34 12.70
CA PRO A 60 5.82 -24.67 13.17
C PRO A 60 5.72 -24.49 14.69
N ILE A 61 4.49 -24.37 15.18
CA ILE A 61 4.22 -24.30 16.61
C ILE A 61 4.32 -25.72 17.17
N GLN A 62 5.18 -25.91 18.18
CA GLN A 62 5.48 -27.23 18.73
C GLN A 62 4.39 -27.78 19.67
N SER A 63 3.54 -26.92 20.24
CA SER A 63 2.50 -27.30 21.20
C SER A 63 1.21 -26.54 20.96
N THR A 64 0.07 -27.12 21.36
CA THR A 64 -1.21 -26.41 21.40
C THR A 64 -1.08 -25.20 22.33
N VAL A 65 -1.53 -24.03 21.86
CA VAL A 65 -1.51 -22.77 22.61
C VAL A 65 -2.93 -22.20 22.71
N ASP A 66 -3.32 -21.73 23.91
CA ASP A 66 -4.67 -21.18 24.17
C ASP A 66 -4.84 -19.72 23.70
N TYR A 67 -3.94 -19.23 22.86
CA TYR A 67 -3.95 -17.87 22.34
C TYR A 67 -3.65 -17.86 20.85
N ARG A 68 -4.01 -16.77 20.17
CA ARG A 68 -3.71 -16.61 18.74
C ARG A 68 -2.20 -16.39 18.55
N PRO A 69 -1.46 -17.35 17.97
CA PRO A 69 -0.02 -17.24 17.81
C PRO A 69 0.34 -16.17 16.79
N PHE A 70 1.59 -15.68 16.87
CA PHE A 70 2.12 -14.79 15.83
C PHE A 70 2.08 -15.50 14.47
N PRO A 71 1.58 -14.85 13.39
CA PRO A 71 1.45 -15.49 12.09
C PRO A 71 2.79 -16.03 11.59
N LYS A 72 2.87 -17.34 11.38
CA LYS A 72 4.07 -18.01 10.88
C LYS A 72 4.29 -17.74 9.41
N TYR A 73 5.55 -17.60 9.03
CA TYR A 73 5.93 -17.43 7.63
C TYR A 73 5.76 -18.73 6.89
N ASP A 74 5.14 -18.64 5.72
CA ASP A 74 5.06 -19.73 4.76
C ASP A 74 5.07 -19.10 3.36
N GLU A 75 6.11 -19.40 2.60
CA GLU A 75 6.35 -18.86 1.26
C GLU A 75 5.16 -19.07 0.33
N ALA A 76 4.62 -20.29 0.26
CA ALA A 76 3.53 -20.64 -0.64
C ALA A 76 2.26 -19.84 -0.31
N LYS A 77 1.96 -19.68 0.98
CA LYS A 77 0.85 -18.85 1.47
C LYS A 77 1.06 -17.37 1.20
N VAL A 78 2.29 -16.88 1.35
CA VAL A 78 2.63 -15.48 1.07
C VAL A 78 2.51 -15.18 -0.41
N ARG A 79 3.07 -16.04 -1.27
CA ARG A 79 3.03 -15.92 -2.74
C ARG A 79 1.62 -16.06 -3.28
N GLY A 80 0.88 -17.09 -2.85
CA GLY A 80 -0.51 -17.30 -3.22
C GLY A 80 -1.45 -16.22 -2.67
N GLY A 81 -1.06 -15.55 -1.58
CA GLY A 81 -1.81 -14.45 -1.00
C GLY A 81 -1.66 -13.12 -1.73
N ILE A 82 -0.69 -12.99 -2.65
CA ILE A 82 -0.55 -11.81 -3.51
C ILE A 82 -1.51 -11.93 -4.68
N GLY A 83 -2.32 -10.90 -4.90
CA GLY A 83 -3.28 -10.86 -6.00
C GLY A 83 -3.53 -9.45 -6.50
N PHE A 84 -3.98 -9.37 -7.75
CA PHE A 84 -4.56 -8.18 -8.34
C PHE A 84 -6.08 -8.19 -8.16
N LYS A 85 -6.66 -7.04 -7.83
CA LYS A 85 -8.11 -6.83 -7.86
C LYS A 85 -8.44 -5.57 -8.64
N GLU A 86 -9.36 -5.75 -9.56
CA GLU A 86 -10.03 -4.70 -10.31
C GLU A 86 -11.32 -4.30 -9.58
N GLY A 87 -11.60 -3.01 -9.53
CA GLY A 87 -12.86 -2.47 -9.07
C GLY A 87 -12.77 -1.63 -7.80
N LYS A 88 -13.91 -0.99 -7.55
CA LYS A 88 -14.15 0.04 -6.56
C LYS A 88 -13.92 -0.44 -5.12
N ASN A 89 -12.98 0.21 -4.43
CA ASN A 89 -12.81 0.07 -2.97
C ASN A 89 -13.68 1.08 -2.20
N ARG A 90 -13.64 1.16 -0.88
CA ARG A 90 -14.32 2.22 -0.11
C ARG A 90 -13.84 3.61 -0.58
N GLN A 91 -14.77 4.52 -0.85
CA GLN A 91 -14.46 5.91 -1.11
C GLN A 91 -13.81 6.56 0.13
N PHE A 92 -12.73 7.29 -0.08
CA PHE A 92 -12.04 8.01 0.99
C PHE A 92 -12.75 9.33 1.31
N SER A 93 -12.44 9.92 2.47
CA SER A 93 -13.05 11.19 2.91
C SER A 93 -12.77 12.37 1.97
N ASN A 94 -11.76 12.25 1.11
CA ASN A 94 -11.41 13.23 0.09
C ASN A 94 -12.10 12.95 -1.27
N GLY A 95 -13.09 12.05 -1.32
CA GLY A 95 -13.86 11.74 -2.52
C GLY A 95 -13.19 10.78 -3.50
N TYR A 96 -11.90 10.48 -3.34
CA TYR A 96 -11.19 9.53 -4.21
C TYR A 96 -11.54 8.08 -3.88
N GLN A 97 -11.43 7.21 -4.88
CA GLN A 97 -11.64 5.77 -4.76
C GLN A 97 -10.52 5.02 -5.46
N VAL A 98 -10.11 3.88 -4.91
CA VAL A 98 -9.15 3.00 -5.59
C VAL A 98 -9.90 2.19 -6.64
N GLU A 99 -9.36 2.18 -7.86
CA GLU A 99 -9.94 1.47 -9.01
C GLU A 99 -9.23 0.15 -9.30
N SER A 100 -7.90 0.11 -9.17
CA SER A 100 -7.10 -1.08 -9.41
C SER A 100 -5.98 -1.16 -8.38
N TYR A 101 -5.80 -2.33 -7.76
CA TYR A 101 -4.78 -2.50 -6.74
C TYR A 101 -4.23 -3.93 -6.66
N VAL A 102 -2.96 -4.01 -6.25
CA VAL A 102 -2.31 -5.25 -5.85
C VAL A 102 -2.30 -5.32 -4.33
N TYR A 103 -2.66 -6.48 -3.79
CA TYR A 103 -2.78 -6.71 -2.35
C TYR A 103 -2.09 -8.01 -1.93
N ASN A 104 -1.81 -8.12 -0.64
CA ASN A 104 -1.49 -9.41 -0.01
C ASN A 104 -2.50 -9.69 1.11
N ILE A 105 -3.26 -10.79 0.98
CA ILE A 105 -4.26 -11.19 1.99
C ILE A 105 -3.62 -11.93 3.18
N SER A 106 -2.47 -12.56 2.97
CA SER A 106 -1.80 -13.35 4.00
C SER A 106 -1.29 -12.44 5.14
N ALA A 107 -1.51 -12.87 6.38
CA ALA A 107 -0.93 -12.21 7.54
C ALA A 107 0.62 -12.15 7.52
N PRO A 108 1.35 -13.26 7.26
CA PRO A 108 2.81 -13.20 7.19
C PRO A 108 3.31 -12.30 6.05
N GLY A 109 2.65 -12.29 4.89
CA GLY A 109 3.03 -11.44 3.77
C GLY A 109 2.85 -9.96 4.06
N ARG A 110 1.76 -9.58 4.73
CA ARG A 110 1.55 -8.20 5.21
C ARG A 110 2.60 -7.76 6.23
N ILE A 111 3.02 -8.66 7.11
CA ILE A 111 4.11 -8.40 8.06
C ILE A 111 5.43 -8.21 7.31
N TYR A 112 5.80 -9.13 6.43
CA TYR A 112 7.03 -9.02 5.61
C TYR A 112 7.07 -7.70 4.83
N GLU A 113 5.93 -7.34 4.24
CA GLU A 113 5.79 -6.12 3.43
C GLU A 113 6.00 -4.83 4.22
N THR A 114 5.60 -4.79 5.49
CA THR A 114 5.45 -3.52 6.24
C THR A 114 6.26 -3.42 7.53
N ALA A 115 6.82 -4.53 8.03
CA ALA A 115 7.66 -4.52 9.22
C ALA A 115 8.83 -3.53 9.06
N GLY A 116 9.09 -2.73 10.09
CA GLY A 116 10.10 -1.66 10.04
C GLY A 116 9.64 -0.34 9.44
N ARG A 117 8.40 -0.23 8.94
CA ARG A 117 7.89 1.00 8.34
C ARG A 117 7.74 2.15 9.34
N LEU A 118 7.40 1.82 10.60
CA LEU A 118 7.30 2.79 11.69
C LEU A 118 8.63 3.04 12.37
N ASN A 119 9.22 1.95 12.84
CA ASN A 119 10.50 1.95 13.54
C ASN A 119 11.44 1.09 12.69
N PRO A 120 12.34 1.69 11.88
CA PRO A 120 13.22 0.96 10.96
C PRO A 120 14.13 -0.07 11.63
N GLN A 121 14.43 0.12 12.91
CA GLN A 121 15.22 -0.81 13.73
C GLN A 121 14.32 -1.66 14.63
N GLY A 122 13.00 -1.68 14.40
CA GLY A 122 12.05 -2.24 15.34
C GLY A 122 11.89 -1.38 16.60
N ARG A 123 11.08 -1.85 17.53
CA ARG A 123 10.77 -1.09 18.75
C ARG A 123 11.83 -1.41 19.81
N ALA A 124 12.56 -0.40 20.27
CA ALA A 124 13.66 -0.57 21.21
C ALA A 124 13.14 -0.75 22.65
N PRO A 125 13.54 -1.78 23.42
CA PRO A 125 12.93 -2.13 24.71
C PRO A 125 13.14 -1.12 25.84
N PHE A 126 13.97 -0.10 25.60
CA PHE A 126 14.31 0.95 26.54
C PHE A 126 13.36 2.14 26.40
N THR A 127 12.87 2.63 27.53
CA THR A 127 12.23 3.95 27.66
C THR A 127 13.04 4.78 28.65
N THR A 128 12.99 6.10 28.51
CA THR A 128 13.54 6.99 29.54
C THR A 128 12.76 6.78 30.83
N ILE A 129 13.45 6.69 31.97
CA ILE A 129 12.81 6.41 33.28
C ILE A 129 11.80 7.53 33.63
N ASN A 130 12.09 8.76 33.19
CA ASN A 130 11.23 9.94 33.29
C ASN A 130 11.04 10.58 31.90
N GLU A 131 9.92 11.27 31.68
CA GLU A 131 9.68 12.05 30.45
C GLU A 131 10.76 13.16 30.36
N GLY A 132 11.64 13.11 29.35
CA GLY A 132 12.77 14.04 29.20
C GLY A 132 14.09 13.66 29.90
N GLY A 133 14.17 12.50 30.57
CA GLY A 133 15.41 12.05 31.23
C GLY A 133 16.41 11.33 30.30
N SER A 134 17.70 11.39 30.62
CA SER A 134 18.80 10.76 29.84
C SER A 134 19.01 9.27 30.13
N THR A 135 18.44 8.74 31.23
CA THR A 135 18.64 7.36 31.65
C THR A 135 17.63 6.43 30.99
N MET A 136 18.13 5.53 30.13
CA MET A 136 17.36 4.49 29.45
C MET A 136 17.27 3.24 30.34
N ALA A 137 16.06 2.74 30.62
CA ALA A 137 15.87 1.47 31.32
C ALA A 137 14.84 0.59 30.62
N TYR A 138 14.99 -0.73 30.79
CA TYR A 138 13.96 -1.69 30.43
C TYR A 138 12.77 -1.52 31.37
N LYS A 139 11.59 -1.18 30.84
CA LYS A 139 10.36 -1.16 31.64
C LYS A 139 9.88 -2.60 31.87
N GLN A 140 10.50 -3.32 32.81
CA GLN A 140 9.99 -4.59 33.30
C GLN A 140 8.79 -4.32 34.23
N SER A 141 7.60 -4.75 33.85
CA SER A 141 6.41 -4.59 34.69
C SER A 141 6.34 -5.69 35.75
N GLY A 142 6.68 -5.34 36.99
CA GLY A 142 6.37 -6.09 38.23
C GLY A 142 5.39 -5.39 39.18
N SER A 143 4.96 -4.15 38.90
CA SER A 143 3.92 -3.48 39.69
C SER A 143 2.54 -3.97 39.28
N SER A 144 1.76 -4.46 40.24
CA SER A 144 0.38 -4.97 40.06
C SER A 144 -0.58 -3.98 39.38
N LYS A 145 -0.24 -2.69 39.34
CA LYS A 145 -0.98 -1.63 38.62
C LYS A 145 -0.63 -1.49 37.13
N SER A 146 0.37 -2.22 36.62
CA SER A 146 0.87 -2.12 35.24
C SER A 146 0.43 -3.28 34.32
N ARG A 147 -0.71 -3.93 34.62
CA ARG A 147 -1.43 -4.82 33.67
C ARG A 147 -2.06 -4.05 32.50
N SER A 148 -1.55 -2.86 32.18
CA SER A 148 -1.99 -2.13 31.02
C SER A 148 -1.56 -2.90 29.78
N ARG A 149 -2.54 -3.29 28.94
CA ARG A 149 -2.33 -3.73 27.55
C ARG A 149 -1.77 -2.60 26.66
N ALA A 150 -1.12 -1.60 27.24
CA ALA A 150 -0.56 -0.50 26.53
C ALA A 150 0.53 -1.02 25.60
N ARG A 151 0.51 -0.50 24.37
CA ARG A 151 1.57 -0.60 23.37
C ARG A 151 2.94 -0.10 23.85
N SER A 152 3.04 0.34 25.12
CA SER A 152 4.23 0.85 25.78
C SER A 152 5.02 -0.20 26.55
N ALA A 153 4.40 -1.28 27.06
CA ALA A 153 5.06 -2.27 27.92
C ALA A 153 5.66 -3.44 27.10
N TYR A 154 6.86 -3.90 27.47
CA TYR A 154 7.61 -4.96 26.78
C TYR A 154 7.45 -6.30 27.51
N ASN A 155 6.23 -6.78 27.70
CA ASN A 155 5.95 -7.95 28.53
C ASN A 155 6.11 -9.29 27.76
N SER A 156 7.07 -9.40 26.84
CA SER A 156 7.37 -10.65 26.11
C SER A 156 8.59 -11.35 26.70
N ASN A 157 8.65 -12.69 26.62
CA ASN A 157 9.80 -13.49 27.08
C ASN A 157 11.12 -13.03 26.44
N ASN A 158 11.06 -12.49 25.22
CA ASN A 158 12.14 -11.76 24.58
C ASN A 158 11.70 -10.30 24.35
N PRO A 159 12.19 -9.33 25.15
CA PRO A 159 11.83 -7.92 24.97
C PRO A 159 12.44 -7.28 23.72
N PHE A 160 13.49 -7.88 23.15
CA PHE A 160 14.14 -7.44 21.91
C PHE A 160 13.53 -8.08 20.65
N ALA A 161 12.49 -8.92 20.77
CA ALA A 161 11.94 -9.65 19.64
C ALA A 161 11.54 -8.75 18.46
N GLY A 162 10.99 -7.57 18.74
CA GLY A 162 10.60 -6.61 17.70
C GLY A 162 11.80 -5.94 17.02
N TYR A 163 12.90 -5.71 17.73
CA TYR A 163 14.16 -5.19 17.18
C TYR A 163 14.78 -6.24 16.26
N GLN A 164 15.07 -7.42 16.81
CA GLN A 164 15.68 -8.55 16.10
C GLN A 164 14.88 -8.90 14.84
N PHE A 165 13.56 -9.05 14.96
CA PHE A 165 12.71 -9.37 13.82
C PHE A 165 12.81 -8.35 12.68
N VAL A 166 12.90 -7.05 12.98
CA VAL A 166 12.95 -6.02 11.93
C VAL A 166 14.34 -5.89 11.34
N THR A 167 15.39 -5.98 12.16
CA THR A 167 16.78 -5.86 11.71
C THR A 167 17.23 -7.04 10.86
N ASP A 168 16.66 -8.22 11.08
CA ASP A 168 16.97 -9.44 10.31
C ASP A 168 16.27 -9.46 8.95
N LEU A 169 15.29 -8.58 8.72
CA LEU A 169 14.63 -8.45 7.42
C LEU A 169 15.41 -7.53 6.48
N PRO A 170 15.32 -7.72 5.15
CA PRO A 170 15.88 -6.78 4.18
C PRO A 170 15.41 -5.35 4.41
N THR A 171 16.13 -4.35 3.94
CA THR A 171 15.68 -2.96 4.03
C THR A 171 14.41 -2.72 3.20
N LEU A 172 13.53 -1.83 3.67
CA LEU A 172 12.34 -1.43 2.92
C LEU A 172 12.71 -0.61 1.69
N THR A 173 12.20 -1.00 0.52
CA THR A 173 12.31 -0.22 -0.71
C THR A 173 11.37 0.98 -0.65
N SER A 174 11.87 2.16 -1.02
CA SER A 174 11.06 3.38 -1.17
C SER A 174 10.70 3.57 -2.63
N GLN A 175 9.47 4.04 -2.90
CA GLN A 175 9.08 4.43 -4.25
C GLN A 175 9.98 5.57 -4.75
N PRO A 176 10.53 5.50 -5.99
CA PRO A 176 11.31 6.58 -6.57
C PRO A 176 10.43 7.80 -6.83
N ARG A 177 11.05 8.98 -6.90
CA ARG A 177 10.36 10.20 -7.31
C ARG A 177 10.12 10.12 -8.82
N VAL A 178 8.85 10.16 -9.22
CA VAL A 178 8.48 10.18 -10.64
C VAL A 178 8.35 11.63 -11.09
N GLN A 179 9.01 11.97 -12.19
CA GLN A 179 8.96 13.32 -12.75
C GLN A 179 7.52 13.71 -13.10
N GLY A 180 7.13 14.95 -12.79
CA GLY A 180 5.77 15.46 -13.05
C GLY A 180 4.69 14.95 -12.09
N VAL A 181 4.98 13.97 -11.23
CA VAL A 181 4.02 13.48 -10.23
C VAL A 181 4.17 14.24 -8.92
N ARG A 182 3.08 14.86 -8.45
CA ARG A 182 3.03 15.53 -7.15
C ARG A 182 2.77 14.51 -6.05
N GLY A 183 3.58 14.57 -4.99
CA GLY A 183 3.50 13.67 -3.84
C GLY A 183 4.85 13.02 -3.54
N GLN A 184 5.28 13.10 -2.28
CA GLN A 184 6.55 12.51 -1.86
C GLN A 184 6.35 11.06 -1.42
N SER A 185 7.34 10.21 -1.71
CA SER A 185 7.44 8.87 -1.15
C SER A 185 7.34 8.94 0.37
N SER A 186 6.29 8.35 0.92
CA SER A 186 6.01 8.35 2.36
C SER A 186 6.48 7.04 2.96
N ARG A 187 6.69 6.99 4.27
CA ARG A 187 6.73 5.73 5.02
C ARG A 187 5.61 4.76 4.58
N LYS A 188 4.40 5.25 4.28
CA LYS A 188 3.25 4.42 3.88
C LYS A 188 3.43 3.72 2.52
N THR A 189 4.38 4.17 1.69
CA THR A 189 4.67 3.61 0.36
C THR A 189 5.97 2.79 0.33
N LYS A 190 6.51 2.41 1.50
CA LYS A 190 7.75 1.60 1.60
C LYS A 190 7.45 0.13 1.88
N GLY A 191 8.05 -0.79 1.15
CA GLY A 191 7.84 -2.24 1.35
C GLY A 191 8.88 -3.12 0.67
N ARG A 192 8.68 -4.44 0.70
CA ARG A 192 9.67 -5.44 0.24
C ARG A 192 9.21 -6.28 -0.94
N LEU A 193 7.90 -6.42 -1.13
CA LEU A 193 7.24 -7.22 -2.17
C LEU A 193 6.48 -6.31 -3.12
N ILE A 194 5.26 -5.92 -2.77
CA ILE A 194 4.35 -5.17 -3.64
C ILE A 194 4.87 -3.76 -3.87
N TYR A 195 5.26 -3.05 -2.81
CA TYR A 195 5.84 -1.71 -2.94
C TYR A 195 7.20 -1.73 -3.64
N LYS A 196 7.97 -2.82 -3.53
CA LYS A 196 9.22 -2.98 -4.28
C LYS A 196 8.95 -3.19 -5.77
N ALA A 197 7.99 -4.03 -6.13
CA ALA A 197 7.54 -4.23 -7.51
C ALA A 197 6.94 -2.95 -8.10
N PHE A 198 6.09 -2.28 -7.33
CA PHE A 198 5.50 -1.01 -7.74
C PHE A 198 6.56 0.08 -7.93
N ALA A 199 7.58 0.14 -7.07
CA ALA A 199 8.69 1.07 -7.24
C ALA A 199 9.40 0.89 -8.59
N GLN A 200 9.57 -0.36 -9.05
CA GLN A 200 10.18 -0.68 -10.35
C GLN A 200 9.27 -0.31 -11.54
N GLU A 201 7.97 -0.55 -11.42
CA GLU A 201 7.01 -0.34 -12.53
C GLU A 201 6.39 1.07 -12.57
N SER A 202 6.49 1.83 -11.48
CA SER A 202 5.73 3.07 -11.29
C SER A 202 5.91 4.06 -12.44
N GLY A 203 7.13 4.23 -12.96
CA GLY A 203 7.38 5.12 -14.11
C GLY A 203 6.57 4.75 -15.35
N GLY A 204 6.50 3.46 -15.68
CA GLY A 204 5.72 2.96 -16.82
C GLY A 204 4.20 3.12 -16.61
N ILE A 205 3.73 2.87 -15.38
CA ILE A 205 2.32 3.06 -15.01
C ILE A 205 1.91 4.53 -15.17
N TYR A 206 2.71 5.47 -14.63
CA TYR A 206 2.41 6.89 -14.77
C TYR A 206 2.44 7.36 -16.23
N LYS A 207 3.41 6.87 -17.03
CA LYS A 207 3.47 7.14 -18.46
C LYS A 207 2.21 6.67 -19.18
N ALA A 208 1.77 5.43 -18.94
CA ALA A 208 0.57 4.88 -19.55
C ALA A 208 -0.71 5.67 -19.18
N ILE A 209 -0.80 6.14 -17.92
CA ILE A 209 -1.90 7.02 -17.49
C ILE A 209 -1.88 8.33 -18.29
N THR A 210 -0.72 8.99 -18.39
CA THR A 210 -0.62 10.26 -19.12
C THR A 210 -0.92 10.11 -20.61
N GLU A 211 -0.49 9.01 -21.24
CA GLU A 211 -0.79 8.70 -22.63
C GLU A 211 -2.29 8.46 -22.85
N ALA A 212 -2.94 7.69 -21.97
CA ALA A 212 -4.37 7.46 -22.04
C ALA A 212 -5.18 8.77 -21.91
N VAL A 213 -4.78 9.66 -20.99
CA VAL A 213 -5.40 10.99 -20.85
C VAL A 213 -5.23 11.83 -22.12
N ASN A 214 -4.02 11.86 -22.70
CA ASN A 214 -3.74 12.62 -23.91
C ASN A 214 -4.51 12.09 -25.14
N GLN A 215 -4.71 10.77 -25.22
CA GLN A 215 -5.52 10.16 -26.28
C GLN A 215 -6.99 10.59 -26.20
N VAL A 216 -7.55 10.67 -24.98
CA VAL A 216 -8.92 11.16 -24.77
C VAL A 216 -9.04 12.61 -25.19
N ALA A 217 -8.10 13.46 -24.77
CA ALA A 217 -8.09 14.88 -25.15
C ALA A 217 -8.03 15.04 -26.68
N THR A 218 -7.17 14.26 -27.34
CA THR A 218 -7.06 14.26 -28.80
C THR A 218 -8.34 13.77 -29.48
N HIS A 219 -8.96 12.70 -28.96
CA HIS A 219 -10.21 12.17 -29.48
C HIS A 219 -11.35 13.17 -29.33
N PHE A 220 -11.45 13.82 -28.17
CA PHE A 220 -12.43 14.87 -27.90
C PHE A 220 -12.31 16.03 -28.89
N ASN A 221 -11.12 16.61 -29.05
CA ASN A 221 -10.89 17.73 -29.99
C ASN A 221 -11.25 17.34 -31.43
N LYS A 222 -10.83 16.15 -31.89
CA LYS A 222 -11.20 15.65 -33.23
C LYS A 222 -12.71 15.47 -33.42
N SER A 223 -13.44 15.12 -32.36
CA SER A 223 -14.90 14.91 -32.43
C SER A 223 -15.67 16.23 -32.44
N THR A 224 -15.11 17.29 -31.87
CA THR A 224 -15.69 18.64 -31.82
C THR A 224 -15.41 19.44 -33.08
N ASP A 225 -14.20 19.32 -33.66
CA ASP A 225 -13.81 20.07 -34.87
C ASP A 225 -14.65 19.71 -36.11
N LYS A 226 -15.27 18.52 -36.12
CA LYS A 226 -16.11 18.04 -37.23
C LYS A 226 -17.54 18.60 -37.26
N LYS A 227 -17.95 19.44 -36.30
CA LYS A 227 -19.32 19.96 -36.20
C LYS A 227 -19.50 21.43 -36.62
N VAL A 228 -18.48 22.05 -37.21
CA VAL A 228 -18.54 23.45 -37.70
C VAL A 228 -18.71 23.52 -39.23
N ALA A 229 -19.43 22.56 -39.83
CA ALA A 229 -19.77 22.57 -41.25
C ALA A 229 -21.29 22.51 -41.43
#